data_AF-A0A5N7MEI2-F1
#
_entry.id   AF-A0A5N7MEI2-F1
#
_cell.length_a   1.000
_cell.length_b   1.000
_cell.length_c   1.000
_cell.angle_alpha   90.00
_cell.angle_beta   90.00
_cell.angle_gamma   90.00
#
_symmetry.space_group_name_H-M   'P 1'
#
loop_
_entity.id
_entity.type
_entity.pdbx_description
1 polymer ?
#
loop_
_entity_poly.entity_id
_entity_poly.type
_entity_poly.pdbx_seq_one_letter_code
_entity_poly.pdbx_strand_id
1 'polypeptide(L)' 'MTLRWDENGGPPVQPPSARGFSTRLIERGLAQELGGSVVIDFDPSGVICTIVFPLAG' A
#
# COMPACT_ATOMS: atom_id res chain seq x y z
N MET A 1 1.44 -7.30 -13.44
CA MET A 1 0.19 -6.58 -13.13
C MET A 1 0.48 -5.53 -12.09
N THR A 2 -0.21 -4.40 -12.18
CA THR A 2 -0.14 -3.35 -11.16
C THR A 2 -1.56 -2.98 -10.77
N LEU A 3 -1.86 -3.06 -9.47
CA LEU A 3 -3.08 -2.56 -8.88
C LEU A 3 -2.74 -1.33 -8.05
N ARG A 4 -3.49 -0.25 -8.26
CA ARG A 4 -3.36 1.00 -7.51
C ARG A 4 -4.68 1.31 -6.82
N TRP A 5 -4.62 1.52 -5.51
CA TRP A 5 -5.73 1.99 -4.70
C TRP A 5 -5.40 3.40 -4.22
N ASP A 6 -6.26 4.37 -4.57
CA ASP A 6 -6.19 5.76 -4.11
C ASP A 6 -7.36 6.08 -3.17
N GLU A 7 -7.07 6.47 -1.93
CA GLU A 7 -8.06 7.00 -0.98
C GLU A 7 -8.06 8.52 -1.03
N ASN A 8 -9.18 9.14 -1.40
CA ASN A 8 -9.28 10.59 -1.61
C ASN A 8 -10.49 11.20 -0.87
N GLY A 9 -10.45 12.52 -0.65
CA GLY A 9 -11.56 13.29 -0.06
C GLY A 9 -11.65 13.24 1.46
N GLY A 10 -10.67 12.63 2.12
CA GLY A 10 -10.50 12.65 3.58
C GLY A 10 -9.77 13.89 4.09
N PRO A 11 -9.55 13.99 5.42
CA PRO A 11 -8.67 15.01 5.99
C PRO A 11 -7.21 14.78 5.53
N PRO A 12 -6.35 15.81 5.62
CA PRO A 12 -4.97 15.68 5.19
C PRO A 12 -4.23 14.54 5.90
N VAL A 13 -3.63 13.65 5.11
CA VAL A 13 -2.86 12.53 5.64
C VAL A 13 -1.48 13.01 6.08
N GLN A 14 -1.01 12.51 7.22
CA GLN A 14 0.37 12.69 7.65
C GLN A 14 1.08 11.33 7.65
N PRO A 15 2.33 11.26 7.18
CA PRO A 15 3.13 10.05 7.29
C PRO A 15 3.23 9.60 8.76
N PRO A 16 2.99 8.31 9.07
CA PRO A 16 3.09 7.84 10.44
C PRO A 16 4.55 7.88 10.92
N SER A 17 4.77 8.26 12.18
CA SER A 17 6.11 8.30 12.80
C SER A 17 6.74 6.91 12.95
N ALA A 18 5.92 5.86 12.93
CA ALA A 18 6.35 4.47 12.87
C ALA A 18 5.35 3.63 12.06
N ARG A 19 5.85 2.69 11.25
CA ARG A 19 5.01 1.69 10.59
C ARG A 19 4.53 0.67 11.62
N GLY A 20 3.25 0.80 12.00
CA GLY A 20 2.56 -0.09 12.93
C GLY A 20 2.43 -1.53 12.41
N PHE A 21 1.99 -2.43 13.29
CA PHE A 21 1.82 -3.85 12.98
C PHE A 21 0.91 -4.10 11.78
N SER A 22 -0.20 -3.37 11.66
CA SER A 22 -1.16 -3.47 10.56
C SER A 22 -0.56 -3.08 9.20
N THR A 23 0.19 -1.98 9.12
CA THR A 23 0.88 -1.57 7.88
C THR A 23 1.89 -2.62 7.44
N ARG A 24 2.63 -3.23 8.38
CA ARG A 24 3.61 -4.28 8.06
C ARG A 24 2.95 -5.57 7.56
N LEU A 25 1.77 -5.93 8.10
CA LEU A 25 1.01 -7.07 7.62
C LEU A 25 0.56 -6.87 6.18
N ILE A 26 0.02 -5.68 5.86
CA ILE A 26 -0.41 -5.37 4.49
C ILE A 26 0.80 -5.39 3.55
N GLU A 27 1.91 -4.73 3.90
CA GLU A 27 3.05 -4.65 3.00
C GLU A 27 3.77 -5.99 2.81
N ARG A 28 4.03 -6.73 3.88
CA ARG A 28 4.82 -7.96 3.81
C ARG A 28 3.98 -9.19 3.56
N GLY A 29 2.80 -9.29 4.17
CA GLY A 29 1.90 -10.43 4.01
C GLY A 29 1.37 -10.50 2.59
N LEU A 30 0.79 -9.40 2.10
CA LEU A 30 0.22 -9.36 0.76
C LEU A 30 1.29 -9.49 -0.34
N ALA A 31 2.46 -8.87 -0.16
CA ALA A 31 3.59 -9.05 -1.07
C ALA A 31 4.03 -10.51 -1.15
N GLN A 32 4.10 -11.22 -0.02
CA GLN A 32 4.44 -12.65 0.00
C GLN A 32 3.37 -13.52 -0.67
N GLU A 33 2.09 -13.31 -0.36
CA GLU A 33 1.00 -14.08 -0.94
C GLU A 33 0.90 -13.92 -2.47
N LEU A 34 1.14 -12.71 -2.98
CA LEU A 34 1.08 -12.43 -4.40
C LEU A 34 2.41 -12.66 -5.14
N GLY A 35 3.48 -13.04 -4.44
CA GLY A 35 4.82 -13.15 -5.02
C GLY A 35 5.31 -11.84 -5.66
N GLY A 36 5.03 -10.72 -5.00
CA GLY A 36 5.18 -9.38 -5.55
C GLY A 36 5.73 -8.34 -4.56
N SER A 37 5.42 -7.08 -4.81
CA SER A 37 5.76 -5.97 -3.93
C SER A 37 4.54 -5.09 -3.65
N VAL A 38 4.54 -4.48 -2.47
CA VAL A 38 3.50 -3.55 -2.01
C VAL A 38 4.17 -2.32 -1.44
N VAL A 39 3.71 -1.14 -1.86
CA VAL A 39 4.18 0.17 -1.39
C VAL A 39 2.97 0.99 -0.98
N ILE A 40 3.05 1.62 0.18
CA ILE A 40 2.03 2.56 0.67
C ILE A 40 2.68 3.94 0.83
N ASP A 41 2.12 4.92 0.12
CA ASP A 41 2.49 6.33 0.17
C ASP A 41 1.42 7.12 0.94
N PHE A 42 1.88 7.97 1.85
CA PHE A 42 1.03 8.85 2.65
C PHE A 42 1.16 10.28 2.11
N ASP A 43 0.35 10.62 1.11
CA ASP A 43 0.32 11.96 0.51
C ASP A 43 -0.72 12.83 1.24
N PRO A 44 -0.49 14.14 1.45
CA PRO A 44 -1.48 15.00 2.10
C PRO A 44 -2.89 14.98 1.48
N SER A 45 -3.03 14.61 0.20
CA SER A 45 -4.33 14.47 -0.46
C SER A 45 -5.02 13.12 -0.23
N GLY A 46 -4.29 12.10 0.25
CA GLY A 46 -4.78 10.73 0.29
C GLY A 46 -3.72 9.65 0.55
N VAL A 47 -4.17 8.45 0.88
CA VAL A 47 -3.29 7.27 0.95
C VAL A 47 -3.29 6.57 -0.41
N ILE A 48 -2.10 6.25 -0.91
CA ILE A 48 -1.93 5.54 -2.18
C ILE A 48 -1.25 4.21 -1.89
N CYS A 49 -1.90 3.11 -2.25
CA CYS A 49 -1.33 1.77 -2.18
C CYS A 49 -1.08 1.24 -3.59
N THR A 50 0.16 0.85 -3.86
CA THR A 50 0.59 0.26 -5.14
C THR A 50 1.04 -1.17 -4.91
N ILE A 51 0.41 -2.10 -5.62
CA ILE A 51 0.68 -3.55 -5.54
C ILE A 51 1.15 -3.99 -6.93
N VAL A 52 2.34 -4.57 -7.00
CA VAL A 52 2.91 -5.12 -8.24
C VAL A 52 3.11 -6.61 -8.06
N PHE A 53 2.53 -7.41 -8.97
CA PHE A 53 2.59 -8.87 -8.91
C PHE A 53 2.53 -9.46 -10.32
N PRO A 54 3.09 -10.66 -10.53
CA PRO A 54 2.96 -11.36 -11.81
C PRO A 54 1.49 -11.71 -12.08
N LEU A 55 1.03 -11.52 -13.32
CA LEU A 55 -0.16 -12.24 -13.77
C LEU A 55 0.28 -13.68 -13.98
N ALA A 56 -0.37 -14.62 -13.29
CA ALA A 56 -0.18 -16.04 -13.61
C ALA A 56 -0.49 -16.24 -15.10
N GLY A 57 0.40 -16.94 -15.80
CA GLY A 57 0.18 -17.42 -17.16
C GLY A 57 -0.62 -18.71 -17.17
#